data_AF-A0A447JK40-F1
#
_entry.id   AF-A0A447JK40-F1
#
_cell.length_a   1.000
_cell.length_b   1.000
_cell.length_c   1.000
_cell.angle_alpha   90.00
_cell.angle_beta   90.00
_cell.angle_gamma   90.00
#
_symmetry.space_group_name_H-M   'P 1'
#
loop_
_entity.id
_entity.type
_entity.pdbx_description
1 polymer ?
#
loop_
_entity_poly.entity_id
_entity_poly.type
_entity_poly.pdbx_seq_one_letter_code
_entity_poly.pdbx_strand_id
1 'polypeptide(L)'
;MLLMSIWSHFRRWYSQSGTPIVTVKDDYNPETEQYTLTISQRTPATADQAEKQPLHIPFAIELYDNEGNVIPLQKGGHPVNAVLNVTQAEQTFTFDNVYFQPVPALLCEFFSAGETGI
;
A
#
# COMPACT_ATOMS: atom_id res chain seq x y z
N MET A 1 12.99 6.83 -17.60
CA MET A 1 11.74 7.63 -17.54
C MET A 1 10.90 7.35 -16.29
N LEU A 2 10.79 6.10 -15.79
CA LEU A 2 10.07 5.75 -14.55
C LEU A 2 10.66 6.36 -13.26
N LEU A 3 11.99 6.41 -13.11
CA LEU A 3 12.66 6.94 -11.91
C LEU A 3 12.40 8.44 -11.64
N MET A 4 12.26 9.26 -12.69
CA MET A 4 11.95 10.69 -12.54
C MET A 4 10.52 10.94 -12.05
N SER A 5 9.58 10.04 -12.39
CA SER A 5 8.17 10.15 -11.97
C SER A 5 7.96 9.82 -10.49
N ILE A 6 8.77 8.92 -9.94
CA ILE A 6 8.69 8.55 -8.52
C ILE A 6 9.20 9.70 -7.65
N TRP A 7 10.32 10.32 -8.01
CA TRP A 7 10.87 11.47 -7.29
C TRP A 7 9.95 12.70 -7.30
N SER A 8 9.26 12.97 -8.41
CA SER A 8 8.34 14.12 -8.49
C SER A 8 7.11 13.93 -7.59
N HIS A 9 6.60 12.71 -7.45
CA HIS A 9 5.47 12.39 -6.57
C HIS A 9 5.88 12.34 -5.10
N PHE A 10 7.04 11.75 -4.80
CA PHE A 10 7.56 11.66 -3.44
C PHE A 10 7.88 13.03 -2.84
N ARG A 11 8.23 14.03 -3.66
CA ARG A 11 8.46 15.42 -3.22
C ARG A 11 7.27 16.02 -2.46
N ARG A 12 6.04 15.54 -2.69
CA ARG A 12 4.85 16.02 -1.97
C ARG A 12 4.93 15.80 -0.46
N TRP A 13 5.67 14.80 0.01
CA TRP A 13 5.92 14.59 1.44
C TRP A 13 6.59 15.79 2.12
N TYR A 14 7.39 16.56 1.38
CA TYR A 14 8.09 17.73 1.91
C TYR A 14 7.29 19.03 1.78
N SER A 15 6.17 19.02 1.06
CA SER A 15 5.37 20.22 0.77
C SER A 15 3.92 20.15 1.25
N GLN A 16 3.49 18.99 1.77
CA GLN A 16 2.13 18.79 2.27
C GLN A 16 2.15 18.38 3.74
N SER A 17 1.54 19.20 4.59
CA SER A 17 1.44 18.95 6.03
C SER A 17 0.32 17.94 6.36
N GLY A 18 0.37 17.40 7.58
CA GLY A 18 -0.65 16.50 8.10
C GLY A 18 -0.39 15.01 7.85
N THR A 19 -1.01 14.16 8.67
CA THR A 19 -0.82 12.71 8.61
C THR A 19 -1.83 12.09 7.64
N PRO A 20 -1.38 11.36 6.60
CA PRO A 20 -2.29 10.64 5.73
C PRO A 20 -2.99 9.51 6.51
N ILE A 21 -4.27 9.33 6.19
CA ILE A 21 -5.09 8.20 6.64
C ILE A 21 -5.17 7.23 5.47
N VAL A 22 -4.73 6.00 5.69
CA VAL A 22 -4.85 4.91 4.72
C VAL A 22 -5.95 3.96 5.19
N THR A 23 -6.91 3.67 4.32
CA THR A 23 -7.98 2.70 4.57
C THR A 23 -7.76 1.50 3.66
N VAL A 24 -7.80 0.30 4.23
CA VAL A 24 -7.67 -0.95 3.50
C VAL A 24 -8.97 -1.72 3.62
N LYS A 25 -9.42 -2.26 2.49
CA LYS A 25 -10.46 -3.28 2.41
C LYS A 25 -9.90 -4.45 1.63
N ASP A 26 -10.27 -5.65 2.04
CA ASP A 26 -9.85 -6.87 1.41
C ASP A 26 -11.04 -7.72 0.96
N ASP A 27 -10.78 -8.57 -0.03
CA ASP A 27 -11.70 -9.58 -0.52
C ASP A 27 -10.91 -10.81 -0.95
N TYR A 28 -11.42 -12.00 -0.60
CA TYR A 28 -10.85 -13.26 -1.03
C TYR A 28 -11.88 -14.05 -1.84
N ASN A 29 -11.51 -14.42 -3.06
CA ASN A 29 -12.32 -15.25 -3.92
C ASN A 29 -11.74 -16.68 -4.00
N PRO A 30 -12.39 -17.70 -3.40
CA PRO A 30 -11.92 -19.07 -3.43
C PRO A 30 -12.10 -19.76 -4.80
N GLU A 31 -12.99 -19.27 -5.67
CA GLU A 31 -13.18 -19.87 -7.01
C GLU A 31 -12.04 -19.50 -7.96
N THR A 32 -11.48 -18.29 -7.79
CA THR A 32 -10.36 -17.80 -8.61
C THR A 32 -9.02 -17.86 -7.90
N GLU A 33 -9.00 -18.23 -6.62
CA GLU A 33 -7.82 -18.22 -5.75
C GLU A 33 -7.11 -16.84 -5.76
N GLN A 34 -7.92 -15.78 -5.75
CA GLN A 34 -7.46 -14.41 -5.80
C GLN A 34 -7.73 -13.68 -4.49
N TYR A 35 -6.72 -12.95 -4.03
CA TYR A 35 -6.86 -12.01 -2.93
C TYR A 35 -6.72 -10.59 -3.44
N THR A 36 -7.65 -9.73 -3.07
CA THR A 36 -7.73 -8.35 -3.54
C THR A 36 -7.65 -7.39 -2.37
N LEU A 37 -6.74 -6.40 -2.45
CA LEU A 37 -6.67 -5.27 -1.55
C LEU A 37 -7.11 -4.00 -2.28
N THR A 38 -8.17 -3.37 -1.80
CA THR A 38 -8.54 -2.00 -2.17
C THR A 38 -8.02 -1.05 -1.09
N ILE A 39 -7.05 -0.23 -1.47
CA ILE A 39 -6.36 0.71 -0.59
C ILE A 39 -6.73 2.12 -1.02
N SER A 40 -7.25 2.92 -0.08
CA SER A 40 -7.50 4.34 -0.29
C SER A 40 -6.69 5.20 0.67
N GLN A 41 -6.35 6.41 0.25
CA GLN A 41 -5.63 7.38 1.06
C GLN A 41 -6.29 8.77 1.01
N ARG A 42 -6.23 9.47 2.13
CA ARG A 42 -6.58 10.89 2.22
C ARG A 42 -5.80 11.55 3.33
N THR A 43 -5.48 12.83 3.16
CA THR A 43 -4.97 13.67 4.26
C THR A 43 -6.05 14.70 4.60
N PRO A 44 -6.51 14.81 5.86
CA PRO A 44 -7.39 15.89 6.28
C PRO A 44 -6.76 17.27 6.04
N ALA A 45 -7.58 18.29 5.79
CA ALA A 45 -7.11 19.67 5.73
C ALA A 45 -6.45 20.08 7.06
N THR A 46 -5.39 20.87 6.97
CA THR A 46 -4.70 21.47 8.13
C THR A 46 -4.91 22.97 8.11
N ALA A 47 -4.65 23.66 9.22
CA ALA A 47 -4.87 25.11 9.33
C ALA A 47 -4.07 25.92 8.30
N ASP A 48 -2.88 25.45 7.95
CA ASP A 48 -1.94 26.04 7.00
C ASP A 48 -2.20 25.62 5.54
N GLN A 49 -3.01 24.58 5.30
CA GLN A 49 -3.18 24.01 3.97
C GLN A 49 -4.53 23.29 3.83
N ALA A 50 -5.45 23.93 3.09
CA ALA A 50 -6.79 23.41 2.83
C ALA A 50 -6.81 22.30 1.77
N GLU A 51 -6.02 22.45 0.70
CA GLU A 51 -5.96 21.47 -0.39
C GLU A 51 -4.91 20.39 -0.10
N LYS A 52 -5.31 19.12 -0.27
CA LYS A 52 -4.44 17.95 -0.10
C LYS A 52 -4.53 17.06 -1.33
N GLN A 53 -3.41 16.47 -1.70
CA GLN A 53 -3.28 15.56 -2.83
C GLN A 53 -2.84 14.16 -2.34
N PRO A 54 -3.13 13.08 -3.10
CA PRO A 54 -2.56 11.78 -2.83
C PRO A 54 -1.03 11.82 -2.80
N LEU A 55 -0.44 11.10 -1.83
CA LEU A 55 0.99 10.94 -1.68
C LEU A 55 1.44 9.65 -2.37
N HIS A 56 2.75 9.51 -2.57
CA HIS A 56 3.34 8.21 -2.87
C HIS A 56 3.69 7.53 -1.54
N ILE A 57 2.85 6.58 -1.13
CA ILE A 57 2.99 5.81 0.10
C ILE A 57 3.56 4.43 -0.26
N PRO A 58 4.82 4.11 0.12
CA PRO A 58 5.31 2.74 0.06
C PRO A 58 4.59 1.91 1.13
N PHE A 59 3.76 0.97 0.69
CA PHE A 59 2.88 0.19 1.57
C PHE A 59 3.30 -1.27 1.54
N ALA A 60 4.17 -1.65 2.49
CA ALA A 60 4.67 -3.01 2.62
C ALA A 60 3.60 -3.96 3.17
N ILE A 61 3.51 -5.15 2.57
CA ILE A 61 2.57 -6.20 2.99
C ILE A 61 3.26 -7.56 3.03
N GLU A 62 2.73 -8.46 3.85
CA GLU A 62 3.00 -9.89 3.79
C GLU A 62 1.68 -10.65 3.98
N LEU A 63 1.49 -11.77 3.28
CA LEU A 63 0.30 -12.60 3.41
C LEU A 63 0.68 -13.93 4.05
N TYR A 64 -0.08 -14.38 5.04
CA TYR A 64 0.13 -15.65 5.71
C TYR A 64 -1.02 -16.62 5.48
N ASP A 65 -0.71 -17.90 5.37
CA ASP A 65 -1.70 -18.97 5.41
C ASP A 65 -2.14 -19.29 6.85
N ASN A 66 -3.02 -20.29 6.99
CA ASN A 66 -3.54 -20.76 8.26
C ASN A 66 -2.51 -21.50 9.13
N GLU A 67 -1.36 -21.89 8.58
CA GLU A 67 -0.23 -22.51 9.28
C GLU A 67 0.85 -21.48 9.67
N GLY A 68 0.69 -20.23 9.22
CA GLY A 68 1.64 -19.14 9.47
C GLY A 68 2.78 -19.06 8.45
N ASN A 69 2.71 -19.79 7.34
CA ASN A 69 3.70 -19.68 6.28
C ASN A 69 3.39 -18.48 5.38
N VAL A 70 4.44 -17.88 4.82
CA VAL A 70 4.31 -16.76 3.88
C VAL A 70 3.79 -17.26 2.53
N ILE A 71 2.74 -16.61 2.03
CA ILE A 71 2.18 -16.83 0.69
C ILE A 71 2.94 -15.93 -0.31
N PRO A 72 3.57 -16.50 -1.36
CA PRO A 72 4.27 -15.71 -2.37
C PRO A 72 3.34 -14.76 -3.14
N LEU A 73 3.68 -13.47 -3.17
CA LEU A 73 2.92 -12.47 -3.92
C LEU A 73 3.20 -12.58 -5.42
N GLN A 74 2.14 -12.78 -6.20
CA GLN A 74 2.26 -12.90 -7.65
C GLN A 74 0.99 -12.44 -8.37
N LYS A 75 1.13 -12.07 -9.65
CA LYS A 75 0.01 -11.75 -10.55
C LYS A 75 0.37 -12.11 -11.98
N GLY A 76 -0.50 -12.83 -12.69
CA GLY A 76 -0.28 -13.25 -14.08
C GLY A 76 0.98 -14.09 -14.26
N GLY A 77 1.35 -14.90 -13.27
CA GLY A 77 2.57 -15.72 -13.29
C GLY A 77 3.87 -14.97 -13.00
N HIS A 78 3.80 -13.69 -12.62
CA HIS A 78 4.98 -12.88 -12.28
C HIS A 78 4.99 -12.54 -10.79
N PRO A 79 6.17 -12.58 -10.13
CA PRO A 79 6.31 -12.10 -8.76
C PRO A 79 5.92 -10.63 -8.63
N VAL A 80 5.23 -10.28 -7.54
CA VAL A 80 4.88 -8.91 -7.18
C VAL A 80 5.73 -8.49 -5.98
N ASN A 81 6.20 -7.24 -5.98
CA ASN A 81 6.95 -6.69 -4.86
C ASN A 81 6.05 -6.54 -3.62
N ALA A 82 6.57 -6.90 -2.44
CA ALA A 82 5.87 -6.75 -1.16
C ALA A 82 5.59 -5.29 -0.78
N VAL A 83 6.35 -4.33 -1.32
CA VAL A 83 6.11 -2.89 -1.15
C VAL A 83 5.24 -2.38 -2.30
N LEU A 84 3.95 -2.20 -2.00
CA LEU A 84 2.98 -1.66 -2.94
C LEU A 84 3.16 -0.14 -3.08
N ASN A 85 3.10 0.36 -4.31
CA ASN A 85 3.19 1.80 -4.59
C ASN A 85 1.79 2.43 -4.57
N VAL A 86 1.29 2.80 -3.39
CA VAL A 86 -0.01 3.47 -3.25
C VAL A 86 0.18 4.95 -3.59
N THR A 87 -0.30 5.34 -4.77
CA THR A 87 -0.05 6.66 -5.38
C THR A 87 -1.33 7.40 -5.76
N GLN A 88 -2.46 6.71 -5.82
CA GLN A 88 -3.77 7.28 -6.14
C GLN A 88 -4.62 7.41 -4.87
N ALA A 89 -5.74 8.14 -4.97
CA ALA A 89 -6.70 8.27 -3.88
C ALA A 89 -7.34 6.92 -3.50
N GLU A 90 -7.57 6.06 -4.49
CA GLU A 90 -8.01 4.68 -4.32
C GLU A 90 -7.33 3.82 -5.39
N GLN A 91 -6.86 2.64 -5.00
CA GLN A 91 -6.13 1.70 -5.84
C GLN A 91 -6.42 0.25 -5.42
N THR A 92 -6.51 -0.63 -6.41
CA THR A 92 -6.75 -2.06 -6.18
C THR A 92 -5.55 -2.88 -6.61
N PHE A 93 -5.09 -3.75 -5.71
CA PHE A 93 -4.04 -4.74 -5.94
C PHE A 93 -4.64 -6.13 -5.83
N THR A 94 -4.32 -7.01 -6.78
CA THR A 94 -4.85 -8.38 -6.81
C THR A 94 -3.67 -9.32 -6.88
N PHE A 95 -3.71 -10.37 -6.10
CA PHE A 95 -2.71 -11.41 -6.01
C PHE A 95 -3.36 -12.75 -6.41
N ASP A 96 -2.73 -13.45 -7.35
CA ASP A 96 -3.17 -14.75 -7.84
C ASP A 96 -2.49 -15.87 -7.05
N ASN A 97 -3.00 -17.10 -7.20
CA ASN A 97 -2.47 -18.31 -6.56
C ASN A 97 -2.46 -18.20 -5.02
N VAL A 98 -3.50 -17.59 -4.47
CA VAL A 98 -3.75 -17.50 -3.03
C VAL A 98 -4.71 -18.64 -2.66
N TYR A 99 -4.15 -19.81 -2.38
CA TYR A 99 -4.90 -21.06 -2.22
C TYR A 99 -5.78 -21.13 -0.96
N PHE A 100 -5.58 -20.21 -0.02
CA PHE A 100 -6.35 -20.12 1.23
C PHE A 100 -6.64 -18.66 1.54
N GLN A 101 -7.74 -18.38 2.25
CA GLN A 101 -8.03 -17.04 2.74
C GLN A 101 -6.86 -16.56 3.62
N PRO A 102 -6.12 -15.51 3.21
CA PRO A 102 -4.91 -15.12 3.90
C PRO A 102 -5.20 -14.29 5.15
N VAL A 103 -4.25 -14.27 6.07
CA VAL A 103 -4.15 -13.24 7.10
C VAL A 103 -3.13 -12.19 6.62
N PRO A 104 -3.55 -10.95 6.31
CA PRO A 104 -2.62 -9.92 5.85
C PRO A 104 -1.90 -9.24 7.01
N ALA A 105 -0.57 -9.20 6.96
CA ALA A 105 0.21 -8.21 7.69
C ALA A 105 0.36 -6.97 6.80
N LEU A 106 -0.12 -5.83 7.30
CA LEU A 106 -0.21 -4.58 6.55
C LEU A 106 0.71 -3.54 7.16
N LEU A 107 1.30 -2.70 6.31
CA LEU A 107 2.25 -1.66 6.71
C LEU A 107 3.44 -2.25 7.50
N CYS A 108 3.96 -3.38 7.02
CA CYS A 108 5.15 -4.02 7.59
C CYS A 108 6.35 -3.06 7.57
N GLU A 109 7.23 -3.16 8.56
CA GLU A 109 8.44 -2.32 8.67
C GLU A 109 8.12 -0.81 8.57
N PHE A 110 7.31 -0.31 9.52
CA PHE A 110 6.79 1.05 9.56
C PHE A 110 7.81 2.13 9.12
N PHE A 111 7.72 2.59 7.87
CA PHE A 111 8.39 3.81 7.43
C PHE A 111 7.52 5.01 7.85
N SER A 112 7.72 5.48 9.07
CA SER A 112 7.19 6.78 9.50
C SER A 112 7.86 7.88 8.68
N ALA A 113 7.08 8.64 7.92
CA ALA A 113 7.49 9.98 7.53
C ALA A 113 7.49 10.86 8.80
N GLY A 114 8.66 11.06 9.41
CA GLY A 114 8.89 12.15 10.35
C GLY A 114 9.21 11.84 11.81
N GLU A 115 9.94 10.77 12.12
CA GLU A 115 10.76 10.77 13.35
C GLU A 115 12.24 10.74 12.96
N THR A 116 12.84 11.93 12.86
CA THR A 116 14.28 12.09 13.05
C THR A 116 14.59 11.85 14.52
N GLY A 117 14.88 10.60 14.88
CA GLY A 117 15.56 10.27 16.12
C GLY A 117 17.06 10.31 15.90
N ILE A 118 17.70 11.32 16.52
CA ILE A 118 19.14 11.58 16.72
C ILE A 118 20.06 11.70 15.50
#